data_AF-A0A098BMJ3-F1
#
_entry.id   AF-A0A098BMJ3-F1
#
_cell.length_a   1.000
_cell.length_b   1.000
_cell.length_c   1.000
_cell.angle_alpha   90.00
_cell.angle_beta   90.00
_cell.angle_gamma   90.00
#
_symmetry.space_group_name_H-M   'P 1'
#
loop_
_entity.id
_entity.type
_entity.pdbx_description
1 polymer ?
#
loop_
_entity_poly.entity_id
_entity_poly.type
_entity_poly.pdbx_seq_one_letter_code
_entity_poly.pdbx_strand_id
1 'polypeptide(L)' 'MEEHLGRYLQPGEVVHHINRNKTDNRIDNLGLFASQSEHMKHHSSEVLK' A
#
# COMPACT_ATOMS: atom_id res chain seq x y z
N MET A 1 -5.75 -8.09 1.13
CA MET A 1 -4.35 -8.18 0.69
C MET A 1 -3.73 -9.53 1.03
N GLU A 2 -3.73 -9.95 2.30
CA GLU A 2 -3.14 -11.25 2.73
C GLU A 2 -3.68 -12.46 1.96
N GLU A 3 -4.99 -12.50 1.72
CA GLU A 3 -5.62 -13.56 0.90
C GLU A 3 -5.06 -13.62 -0.52
N HIS A 4 -4.80 -12.46 -1.14
CA HIS A 4 -4.20 -12.37 -2.47
C HIS A 4 -2.73 -12.82 -2.47
N LEU A 5 -1.98 -12.55 -1.39
CA LEU A 5 -0.59 -12.97 -1.25
C LEU A 5 -0.44 -14.45 -0.84
N GLY A 6 -1.50 -15.09 -0.35
CA GLY A 6 -1.44 -16.44 0.22
C GLY A 6 -0.61 -16.54 1.51
N ARG A 7 -0.37 -15.41 2.19
CA ARG A 7 0.38 -15.33 3.45
C ARG A 7 -0.06 -14.12 4.27
N TYR A 8 0.23 -14.14 5.57
CA TYR A 8 0.11 -12.96 6.41
C TYR A 8 1.09 -11.86 6.00
N LEU A 9 0.71 -10.62 6.28
CA LEU A 9 1.61 -9.48 6.17
C LEU A 9 2.71 -9.62 7.21
N GLN A 10 3.93 -9.33 6.79
CA GLN A 10 5.08 -9.24 7.67
C GLN A 10 4.98 -7.95 8.50
N PRO A 11 5.52 -7.97 9.74
CA PRO A 11 5.65 -6.75 10.52
C PRO A 11 6.40 -5.67 9.73
N GLY A 12 5.74 -4.54 9.49
CA GLY A 12 6.29 -3.41 8.75
C GLY A 12 5.77 -3.25 7.32
N GLU A 13 5.17 -4.28 6.73
CA GLU A 13 4.48 -4.13 5.44
C GLU A 13 3.27 -3.19 5.57
N VAL A 14 3.09 -2.30 4.59
CA VAL A 14 2.03 -1.28 4.60
C VAL A 14 1.18 -1.38 3.33
N VAL A 15 -0.13 -1.46 3.50
CA VAL A 15 -1.10 -1.42 2.39
C VAL A 15 -1.50 0.02 2.10
N HIS A 16 -1.40 0.42 0.85
CA HIS A 16 -1.75 1.74 0.34
C HIS A 16 -2.97 1.66 -0.59
N HIS A 17 -3.89 2.62 -0.48
CA HIS A 17 -5.04 2.73 -1.39
C HIS A 17 -4.73 3.80 -2.44
N ILE A 18 -4.53 3.38 -3.69
CA ILE A 18 -4.07 4.23 -4.79
C ILE A 18 -5.07 5.36 -5.07
N ASN A 19 -6.37 5.05 -5.13
CA ASN A 19 -7.42 6.05 -5.33
C ASN A 19 -7.78 6.87 -4.08
N ARG A 20 -7.06 6.69 -2.97
CA ARG A 20 -7.30 7.34 -1.66
C ARG A 20 -8.67 7.05 -1.03
N ASN A 21 -9.46 6.15 -1.61
CA ASN A 21 -10.70 5.66 -1.03
C ASN A 21 -10.43 4.42 -0.17
N LYS A 22 -10.52 4.58 1.15
CA LYS A 22 -10.26 3.52 2.16
C LYS A 22 -11.25 2.37 2.12
N THR A 23 -12.35 2.49 1.39
CA THR A 23 -13.36 1.42 1.27
C THR A 23 -13.23 0.61 -0.02
N ASP A 24 -12.43 1.07 -0.99
CA ASP A 24 -12.19 0.36 -2.24
C ASP A 24 -11.05 -0.65 -2.08
N ASN A 25 -11.42 -1.87 -1.70
CA ASN A 25 -10.49 -2.97 -1.41
C ASN A 25 -10.16 -3.85 -2.64
N ARG A 26 -10.47 -3.40 -3.86
CA ARG A 26 -10.06 -4.13 -5.08
C ARG A 26 -8.54 -4.22 -5.14
N ILE A 27 -7.99 -5.39 -5.47
CA ILE A 27 -6.54 -5.62 -5.47
C ILE A 27 -5.80 -4.65 -6.39
N ASP A 28 -6.36 -4.32 -7.55
CA ASP A 28 -5.78 -3.34 -8.48
C ASP A 28 -5.71 -1.91 -7.92
N ASN A 29 -6.48 -1.62 -6.86
CA ASN A 29 -6.46 -0.34 -6.14
C ASN A 29 -5.53 -0.35 -4.91
N LEU A 30 -4.93 -1.50 -4.59
CA LEU A 30 -4.07 -1.66 -3.43
C LEU A 30 -2.61 -1.78 -3.84
N GLY A 31 -1.74 -1.02 -3.19
CA GLY A 31 -0.29 -1.17 -3.25
C GLY A 31 0.24 -1.77 -1.95
N LEU A 32 1.31 -2.58 -2.02
CA LEU A 32 2.03 -3.07 -0.85
C LEU A 32 3.44 -2.48 -0.82
N PHE A 33 3.81 -1.89 0.31
CA PHE A 33 5.16 -1.40 0.57
C PHE A 33 5.82 -2.27 1.64
N ALA A 34 7.13 -2.52 1.52
CA ALA A 34 7.85 -3.35 2.49
C ALA A 34 8.10 -2.63 3.82
N SER A 35 7.96 -1.29 3.84
CA SER A 35 8.07 -0.49 5.05
C SER A 35 7.25 0.79 4.99
N GLN A 36 6.95 1.35 6.17
CA GLN A 36 6.39 2.69 6.28
C GLN A 36 7.27 3.75 5.61
N SER A 37 8.60 3.62 5.67
CA SER A 37 9.54 4.55 5.03
C SER A 37 9.39 4.55 3.50
N GLU A 38 9.22 3.39 2.88
CA GLU A 38 8.96 3.30 1.43
C GLU A 38 7.60 3.87 1.05
N HIS A 39 6.56 3.58 1.84
CA HIS A 39 5.25 4.19 1.64
C HIS A 39 5.33 5.72 1.73
N MET A 40 6.08 6.28 2.68
CA MET A 40 6.27 7.74 2.78
C MET A 40 7.05 8.31 1.59
N LYS A 41 8.08 7.61 1.07
CA LYS A 41 8.79 8.03 -0.14
C LYS A 41 7.85 8.13 -1.36
N HIS A 42 6.89 7.21 -1.47
CA HIS A 42 5.86 7.28 -2.51
C HIS A 42 5.03 8.56 -2.41
N HIS A 43 4.52 8.88 -1.21
CA HIS A 43 3.79 10.14 -0.97
C HIS A 43 4.65 11.37 -1.26
N SER A 44 5.92 11.38 -0.86
CA SER A 44 6.84 12.48 -1.17
C SER A 44 7.04 12.65 -2.67
N SER A 45 7.11 11.56 -3.44
CA SER A 45 7.21 11.62 -4.89
C SER A 45 5.91 12.09 -5.57
N GLU A 46 4.75 11.83 -4.99
CA GLU A 46 3.47 12.35 -5.49
C GLU A 46 3.33 13.87 -5.27
N VAL A 47 3.86 14.39 -4.15
CA VAL A 47 3.82 15.83 -3.83
C VAL A 47 4.78 16.65 -4.72
N LEU A 48 5.74 16.00 -5.38
CA LEU A 48 6.73 16.63 -6.26
C LEU A 48 6.34 16.62 -7.75
N LYS A 49 5.11 16.28 -8.09
CA LYS A 49 4.54 16.40 -9.45
C LYS A 49 3.51 17.53 -9.51
#